data_AF-A0A226EQN2-F1
#
_entry.id   AF-A0A226EQN2-F1
#
_cell.length_a   1.000
_cell.length_b   1.000
_cell.length_c   1.000
_cell.angle_alpha   90.00
_cell.angle_beta   90.00
_cell.angle_gamma   90.00
#
_symmetry.space_group_name_H-M   'P 1'
#
loop_
_entity.id
_entity.type
_entity.pdbx_description
1 polymer ?
#
loop_
_entity_poly.entity_id
_entity_poly.type
_entity_poly.pdbx_seq_one_letter_code
_entity_poly.pdbx_strand_id
1 'polypeptide(L)'
;MNFYKFVVTVLIITLSTTTVAQGRRRSRTTTTSSTTEVPAVVDLEQTLAEREASLLDREESFRNREAVFRMREEKLSLREEQFKVREDKLSQREKNIELREQNTVRGSASAGCSADAAPADYSIVRMDIESGKLMDIGDLGTCSENMRFFANPDNETLGQCDCDYHQCSRPLIYSEKYKQCFWAWSQGPCEQKEWYVFDENYIPICEPNPCPETIALNTPSYYFKSPEDGQCYKAASKGPCKKKNERLFSVPDDPIPRCRTQSLCTAQSVPALQRCLPGNRRFLEGLCTEEAITSSDTEAEDN
;
A
#
# COMPACT_ATOMS: atom_id res chain seq x y z
N MET A 1 -9.35 -22.51 21.63
CA MET A 1 -9.96 -23.49 20.70
C MET A 1 -11.49 -23.45 20.74
N ASN A 2 -12.17 -22.35 20.38
CA ASN A 2 -13.65 -22.32 20.31
C ASN A 2 -14.26 -21.26 19.37
N PHE A 3 -13.51 -20.72 18.41
CA PHE A 3 -14.03 -19.71 17.46
C PHE A 3 -14.44 -20.28 16.08
N TYR A 4 -14.01 -21.50 15.73
CA TYR A 4 -14.26 -22.08 14.40
C TYR A 4 -15.67 -22.65 14.19
N LYS A 5 -16.45 -22.90 15.26
CA LYS A 5 -17.81 -23.46 15.12
C LYS A 5 -18.90 -22.43 14.79
N PHE A 6 -18.62 -21.13 14.91
CA PHE A 6 -19.65 -20.10 14.66
C PHE A 6 -19.69 -19.61 13.21
N VAL A 7 -18.58 -19.69 12.46
CA VAL A 7 -18.51 -19.18 11.09
C VAL A 7 -19.09 -20.16 10.06
N VAL A 8 -19.04 -21.47 10.33
CA VAL A 8 -19.54 -22.50 9.39
C VAL A 8 -21.08 -22.54 9.35
N THR A 9 -21.77 -22.16 10.42
CA THR A 9 -23.24 -22.24 10.49
C THR A 9 -23.92 -21.10 9.75
N VAL A 10 -23.26 -19.95 9.55
CA VAL A 10 -23.88 -18.78 8.89
C VAL A 10 -23.79 -18.88 7.35
N LEU A 11 -22.86 -19.68 6.80
CA LEU A 11 -22.69 -19.78 5.34
C LEU A 11 -23.68 -20.74 4.64
N ILE A 12 -24.55 -21.44 5.38
CA ILE A 12 -25.49 -22.43 4.81
C ILE A 12 -26.88 -21.82 4.48
N ILE A 13 -27.18 -20.58 4.86
CA ILE A 13 -28.56 -20.04 4.78
C ILE A 13 -28.84 -19.09 3.58
N THR A 14 -27.84 -18.65 2.80
CA THR A 14 -28.08 -17.67 1.71
C THR A 14 -28.07 -18.24 0.28
N LEU A 15 -28.24 -19.55 0.10
CA LEU A 15 -28.59 -20.14 -1.20
C LEU A 15 -30.11 -20.26 -1.33
N SER A 16 -30.80 -19.14 -1.46
CA SER A 16 -32.22 -19.10 -1.83
C SER A 16 -32.46 -18.07 -2.93
N THR A 17 -32.78 -18.61 -4.10
CA THR A 17 -33.67 -18.05 -5.12
C THR A 17 -33.29 -16.71 -5.76
N THR A 18 -32.46 -16.77 -6.81
CA THR A 18 -32.58 -15.85 -7.95
C THR A 18 -32.99 -16.64 -9.19
N THR A 19 -34.31 -16.81 -9.32
CA THR A 19 -34.96 -17.32 -10.55
C THR A 19 -34.76 -16.31 -11.68
N VAL A 20 -34.01 -16.71 -12.69
CA VAL A 20 -33.85 -16.01 -13.97
C VAL A 20 -35.15 -16.10 -14.76
N ALA A 21 -35.85 -14.97 -14.91
CA ALA A 21 -36.99 -14.84 -15.81
C ALA A 21 -36.50 -14.46 -17.22
N GLN A 22 -36.14 -15.45 -18.04
CA GLN A 22 -35.98 -15.26 -19.48
C GLN A 22 -37.30 -15.60 -20.20
N GLY A 23 -38.06 -14.55 -20.52
CA GLY A 23 -39.24 -14.63 -21.37
C GLY A 23 -38.87 -14.95 -22.82
N ARG A 24 -38.93 -16.23 -23.19
CA ARG A 24 -38.76 -16.71 -24.58
C ARG A 24 -40.12 -17.07 -25.16
N ARG A 25 -40.70 -16.16 -25.96
CA ARG A 25 -41.85 -16.44 -26.84
C ARG A 25 -41.47 -17.57 -27.81
N ARG A 26 -42.08 -18.74 -27.64
CA ARG A 26 -42.03 -19.84 -28.63
C ARG A 26 -43.39 -19.95 -29.30
N SER A 27 -43.41 -19.64 -30.59
CA SER A 27 -44.54 -19.89 -31.48
C SER A 27 -44.82 -21.39 -31.55
N ARG A 28 -46.10 -21.71 -31.39
CA ARG A 28 -46.70 -23.03 -31.38
C ARG A 28 -46.93 -23.48 -32.81
N THR A 29 -46.16 -24.43 -33.31
CA THR A 29 -46.50 -25.23 -34.49
C THR A 29 -47.02 -26.58 -34.02
N THR A 30 -48.33 -26.76 -34.20
CA THR A 30 -49.02 -28.04 -34.08
C THR A 30 -48.75 -28.87 -35.32
N THR A 31 -48.06 -30.01 -35.15
CA THR A 31 -48.07 -31.09 -36.13
C THR A 31 -48.41 -32.38 -35.40
N THR A 32 -49.56 -32.93 -35.78
CA THR A 32 -50.14 -34.19 -35.37
C THR A 32 -49.50 -35.35 -36.13
N SER A 33 -49.49 -36.51 -35.45
CA SER A 33 -49.60 -37.86 -35.99
C SER A 33 -48.34 -38.73 -36.07
N SER A 34 -48.57 -40.00 -35.74
CA SER A 34 -47.84 -41.21 -36.13
C SER A 34 -46.85 -41.79 -35.11
N THR A 35 -47.43 -42.54 -34.17
CA THR A 35 -46.97 -43.86 -33.67
C THR A 35 -45.68 -44.41 -34.29
N THR A 36 -44.59 -44.39 -33.50
CA THR A 36 -43.57 -45.43 -33.51
C THR A 36 -42.97 -45.45 -32.10
N GLU A 37 -43.35 -46.45 -31.31
CA GLU A 37 -42.74 -46.73 -30.01
C GLU A 37 -41.26 -47.10 -30.23
N VAL A 38 -40.41 -46.90 -29.21
CA VAL A 38 -38.93 -47.03 -29.19
C VAL A 38 -38.02 -45.81 -29.50
N PRO A 39 -38.40 -44.52 -29.27
CA PRO A 39 -37.41 -43.44 -29.14
C PRO A 39 -37.05 -43.05 -27.68
N ALA A 40 -37.78 -43.55 -26.69
CA ALA A 40 -37.65 -43.09 -25.29
C ALA A 40 -36.36 -43.56 -24.57
N VAL A 41 -35.73 -44.65 -25.01
CA VAL A 41 -34.54 -45.21 -24.33
C VAL A 41 -33.26 -44.46 -24.73
N VAL A 42 -33.16 -44.01 -25.98
CA VAL A 42 -31.97 -43.27 -26.48
C VAL A 42 -31.86 -41.88 -25.83
N ASP A 43 -32.99 -41.23 -25.56
CA ASP A 43 -33.03 -39.93 -24.86
C ASP A 43 -32.54 -40.05 -23.40
N LEU A 44 -32.76 -41.20 -22.76
CA LEU A 44 -32.29 -41.44 -21.40
C LEU A 44 -30.76 -41.61 -21.32
N GLU A 45 -30.15 -42.34 -22.26
CA GLU A 45 -28.69 -42.50 -22.29
C GLU A 45 -27.97 -41.18 -22.55
N GLN A 46 -28.50 -40.35 -23.46
CA GLN A 46 -27.93 -39.03 -23.71
C GLN A 46 -28.06 -38.12 -22.48
N THR A 47 -29.21 -38.10 -21.82
CA THR A 47 -29.39 -37.29 -20.60
C THR A 47 -28.54 -37.78 -19.43
N LEU A 48 -28.22 -39.08 -19.35
CA LEU A 48 -27.28 -39.61 -18.36
C LEU A 48 -25.85 -39.17 -18.66
N ALA A 49 -25.40 -39.27 -19.91
CA ALA A 49 -24.07 -38.82 -20.31
C ALA A 49 -23.85 -37.32 -20.04
N GLU A 50 -24.85 -36.48 -20.32
CA GLU A 50 -24.79 -35.04 -20.03
C GLU A 50 -24.71 -34.76 -18.51
N ARG A 51 -25.40 -35.55 -17.69
CA ARG A 51 -25.32 -35.44 -16.22
C ARG A 51 -23.97 -35.91 -15.69
N GLU A 52 -23.41 -36.98 -16.22
CA GLU A 52 -22.08 -37.47 -15.85
C GLU A 52 -20.99 -36.43 -16.18
N ALA A 53 -21.04 -35.85 -17.38
CA ALA A 53 -20.14 -34.76 -17.76
C ALA A 53 -20.27 -33.54 -16.83
N SER A 54 -21.50 -33.13 -16.52
CA SER A 54 -21.75 -32.02 -15.58
C SER A 54 -21.26 -32.30 -14.16
N LEU A 55 -21.30 -33.57 -13.71
CA LEU A 55 -20.76 -33.96 -12.41
C LEU A 55 -19.23 -33.94 -12.38
N LEU A 56 -18.56 -34.36 -13.46
CA LEU A 56 -17.11 -34.29 -13.60
C LEU A 56 -16.61 -32.84 -13.56
N ASP A 57 -17.24 -31.93 -14.29
CA ASP A 57 -16.90 -30.50 -14.26
C ASP A 57 -17.05 -29.90 -12.85
N ARG A 58 -18.10 -30.33 -12.14
CA ARG A 58 -18.35 -29.90 -10.77
C ARG A 58 -17.31 -30.46 -9.80
N GLU A 59 -16.90 -31.71 -9.97
CA GLU A 59 -15.83 -32.33 -9.18
C GLU A 59 -14.49 -31.61 -9.40
N GLU A 60 -14.15 -31.28 -10.64
CA GLU A 60 -12.96 -30.49 -10.96
C GLU A 60 -13.00 -29.09 -10.32
N SER A 61 -14.16 -28.42 -10.40
CA SER A 61 -14.37 -27.13 -9.71
C SER A 61 -14.15 -27.23 -8.20
N PHE A 62 -14.59 -28.32 -7.56
CA PHE A 62 -14.34 -28.57 -6.14
C PHE A 62 -12.86 -28.82 -5.84
N ARG A 63 -12.16 -29.63 -6.63
CA ARG A 63 -10.71 -29.85 -6.46
C ARG A 63 -9.93 -28.55 -6.57
N ASN A 64 -10.28 -27.69 -7.53
CA ASN A 64 -9.66 -26.38 -7.72
C ASN A 64 -9.87 -25.46 -6.50
N ARG A 65 -11.08 -25.43 -5.95
CA ARG A 65 -11.37 -24.67 -4.72
C ARG A 65 -10.61 -25.23 -3.52
N GLU A 66 -10.54 -26.54 -3.37
CA GLU A 66 -9.79 -27.20 -2.30
C GLU A 66 -8.29 -26.87 -2.37
N ALA A 67 -7.71 -26.84 -3.58
CA ALA A 67 -6.32 -26.42 -3.78
C ALA A 67 -6.08 -24.96 -3.35
N VAL A 68 -6.99 -24.05 -3.69
CA VAL A 68 -6.91 -22.63 -3.25
C VAL A 68 -7.00 -22.53 -1.73
N PHE A 69 -7.85 -23.31 -1.07
CA PHE A 69 -7.94 -23.34 0.40
C PHE A 69 -6.64 -23.85 1.04
N ARG A 70 -6.04 -24.92 0.51
CA ARG A 70 -4.74 -25.42 0.99
C ARG A 70 -3.64 -24.36 0.90
N MET A 71 -3.53 -23.67 -0.23
CA MET A 71 -2.55 -22.59 -0.42
C MET A 71 -2.77 -21.44 0.59
N ARG A 72 -4.02 -21.11 0.90
CA ARG A 72 -4.34 -20.07 1.88
C ARG A 72 -4.00 -20.49 3.30
N GLU A 73 -4.21 -21.76 3.65
CA GLU A 73 -3.86 -22.33 4.95
C GLU A 73 -2.35 -22.31 5.18
N GLU A 74 -1.57 -22.71 4.17
CA GLU A 74 -0.10 -22.64 4.20
C GLU A 74 0.39 -21.20 4.39
N LYS A 75 -0.18 -20.24 3.65
CA LYS A 75 0.15 -18.81 3.80
C LYS A 75 -0.16 -18.27 5.20
N LEU A 76 -1.24 -18.75 5.82
CA LEU A 76 -1.58 -18.37 7.20
C LEU A 76 -0.61 -18.98 8.20
N SER A 77 -0.22 -20.24 8.01
CA SER A 77 0.80 -20.90 8.84
C SER A 77 2.13 -20.14 8.82
N LEU A 78 2.60 -19.71 7.64
CA LEU A 78 3.83 -18.91 7.51
C LEU A 78 3.71 -17.56 8.25
N ARG A 79 2.56 -16.90 8.18
CA ARG A 79 2.32 -15.64 8.91
C ARG A 79 2.35 -15.85 10.42
N GLU A 80 1.78 -16.95 10.93
CA GLU A 80 1.82 -17.29 12.36
C GLU A 80 3.25 -17.48 12.85
N GLU A 81 4.10 -18.17 12.08
CA GLU A 81 5.52 -18.31 12.40
C GLU A 81 6.26 -16.96 12.41
N GLN A 82 5.99 -16.09 11.43
CA GLN A 82 6.56 -14.73 11.41
C GLN A 82 6.15 -13.90 12.64
N PHE A 83 4.91 -14.05 13.11
CA PHE A 83 4.45 -13.38 14.33
C PHE A 83 5.19 -13.90 15.57
N LYS A 84 5.41 -15.21 15.70
CA LYS A 84 6.21 -15.78 16.82
C LYS A 84 7.63 -15.21 16.86
N VAL A 85 8.29 -15.10 15.71
CA VAL A 85 9.64 -14.49 15.62
C VAL A 85 9.64 -13.03 16.06
N ARG A 86 8.59 -12.26 15.73
CA ARG A 86 8.47 -10.85 16.16
C ARG A 86 8.21 -10.75 17.67
N GLU A 87 7.37 -11.62 18.21
CA GLU A 87 7.08 -11.69 19.65
C GLU A 87 8.35 -12.00 20.46
N ASP A 88 9.15 -12.99 20.03
CA ASP A 88 10.43 -13.30 20.67
C ASP A 88 11.41 -12.12 20.64
N LYS A 89 11.50 -11.40 19.52
CA LYS A 89 12.35 -10.20 19.39
C LYS A 89 11.89 -9.07 20.32
N LEU A 90 10.59 -8.87 20.48
CA LEU A 90 10.05 -7.89 21.41
C LEU A 90 10.34 -8.27 22.85
N SER A 91 10.16 -9.54 23.23
CA SER A 91 10.52 -10.05 24.56
C SER A 91 12.00 -9.86 24.88
N GLN A 92 12.89 -10.05 23.90
CA GLN A 92 14.32 -9.76 24.08
C GLN A 92 14.61 -8.27 24.28
N ARG A 93 13.93 -7.38 23.55
CA ARG A 93 14.08 -5.93 23.71
C ARG A 93 13.60 -5.46 25.08
N GLU A 94 12.49 -6.00 25.56
CA GLU A 94 11.96 -5.71 26.90
C GLU A 94 12.98 -6.06 28.00
N LYS A 95 13.57 -7.25 27.95
CA LYS A 95 14.65 -7.66 28.88
C LYS A 95 15.87 -6.74 28.82
N ASN A 96 16.24 -6.26 27.63
CA ASN A 96 17.37 -5.33 27.46
C ASN A 96 17.06 -3.95 28.05
N ILE A 97 15.81 -3.48 27.97
CA ILE A 97 15.37 -2.22 28.58
C ILE A 97 15.42 -2.35 30.10
N GLU A 98 14.89 -3.44 30.66
CA GLU A 98 14.93 -3.69 32.11
C GLU A 98 16.36 -3.68 32.67
N LEU A 99 17.31 -4.30 31.94
CA LEU A 99 18.73 -4.28 32.31
C LEU A 99 19.33 -2.86 32.28
N ARG A 100 18.91 -2.00 31.34
CA ARG A 100 19.36 -0.60 31.26
C ARG A 100 18.78 0.25 32.39
N GLU A 101 17.53 0.02 32.76
CA GLU A 101 16.88 0.73 33.88
C GLU A 101 17.60 0.40 35.20
N GLN A 102 17.91 -0.87 35.45
CA GLN A 102 18.66 -1.29 36.64
C GLN A 102 20.05 -0.65 36.74
N ASN A 103 20.72 -0.44 35.60
CA ASN A 103 22.04 0.20 35.57
C ASN A 103 21.95 1.73 35.75
N THR A 104 20.89 2.36 35.24
CA THR A 104 20.70 3.82 35.33
C THR A 104 20.47 4.28 36.78
N VAL A 105 19.72 3.49 37.58
CA VAL A 105 19.44 3.82 38.99
C VAL A 105 20.70 3.79 39.88
N ARG A 106 21.78 3.09 39.48
CA ARG A 106 23.06 3.09 40.21
C ARG A 106 24.01 4.22 39.84
N GLY A 107 23.78 4.93 38.73
CA GLY A 107 24.70 5.94 38.20
C GLY A 107 24.41 7.39 38.63
N SER A 108 23.26 7.68 39.22
CA SER A 108 22.82 9.05 39.49
C SER A 108 23.23 9.54 40.89
N ALA A 109 24.52 9.79 41.08
CA ALA A 109 25.03 10.59 42.20
C ALA A 109 26.17 11.49 41.74
N SER A 110 25.87 12.47 40.88
CA SER A 110 26.49 13.82 40.82
C SER A 110 26.39 14.43 39.42
N ALA A 111 25.38 15.28 39.19
CA ALA A 111 25.48 16.40 38.26
C ALA A 111 24.24 17.29 38.49
N GLY A 112 24.42 18.36 39.26
CA GLY A 112 23.43 19.42 39.35
C GLY A 112 23.48 20.27 38.10
N CYS A 113 22.31 20.57 37.51
CA CYS A 113 22.16 21.59 36.48
C CYS A 113 21.11 22.61 36.95
N SER A 114 21.54 23.87 36.91
CA SER A 114 20.79 25.08 37.28
C SER A 114 19.65 25.35 36.30
N ALA A 115 18.51 25.75 36.83
CA ALA A 115 17.30 26.08 36.09
C ALA A 115 17.33 27.54 35.65
N ASP A 116 17.94 27.83 34.50
CA ASP A 116 17.78 29.09 33.78
C ASP A 116 17.99 28.83 32.26
N ALA A 117 16.96 28.29 31.59
CA ALA A 117 17.01 27.99 30.16
C ALA A 117 16.28 29.08 29.35
N ALA A 118 17.09 29.89 28.67
CA ALA A 118 16.69 30.67 27.50
C ALA A 118 16.32 29.72 26.32
N PRO A 119 15.58 30.18 25.29
CA PRO A 119 14.84 29.31 24.37
C PRO A 119 15.77 28.48 23.47
N ALA A 120 15.70 27.15 23.61
CA ALA A 120 15.92 26.13 22.60
C ALA A 120 16.67 26.52 21.31
N ASP A 121 17.95 26.87 21.42
CA ASP A 121 18.90 26.80 20.30
C ASP A 121 19.60 25.42 20.36
N TYR A 122 18.85 24.39 19.98
CA TYR A 122 19.37 23.03 19.86
C TYR A 122 20.05 22.91 18.51
N SER A 123 21.39 22.79 18.51
CA SER A 123 22.18 22.34 17.38
C SER A 123 21.42 21.27 16.58
N ILE A 124 21.23 21.52 15.29
CA ILE A 124 20.43 20.74 14.33
C ILE A 124 21.07 19.36 14.06
N VAL A 125 21.98 18.89 14.92
CA VAL A 125 22.76 17.67 14.70
C VAL A 125 22.08 16.49 15.41
N ARG A 126 22.00 15.33 14.75
CA ARG A 126 21.56 14.05 15.34
C ARG A 126 22.54 12.94 15.03
N MET A 127 22.55 11.90 15.86
CA MET A 127 23.35 10.70 15.56
C MET A 127 22.60 9.84 14.55
N ASP A 128 23.19 9.64 13.38
CA ASP A 128 22.67 8.74 12.36
C ASP A 128 22.65 7.30 12.88
N ILE A 129 21.49 6.67 12.82
CA ILE A 129 21.26 5.32 13.34
C ILE A 129 22.14 4.29 12.62
N GLU A 130 22.43 4.49 11.34
CA GLU A 130 23.17 3.51 10.54
C GLU A 130 24.69 3.68 10.65
N SER A 131 25.19 4.91 10.49
CA SER A 131 26.64 5.18 10.51
C SER A 131 27.21 5.50 11.89
N GLY A 132 26.36 5.84 12.88
CA GLY A 132 26.78 6.31 14.21
C GLY A 132 27.43 7.69 14.21
N LYS A 133 27.37 8.43 13.10
CA LYS A 133 27.97 9.77 12.95
C LYS A 133 26.97 10.86 13.32
N LEU A 134 27.50 11.97 13.80
CA LEU A 134 26.71 13.19 14.02
C LEU A 134 26.50 13.91 12.67
N MET A 135 25.24 14.22 12.36
CA MET A 135 24.81 14.84 11.10
C MET A 135 23.77 15.93 11.31
N ASP A 136 23.81 16.98 10.51
CA ASP A 136 22.80 18.03 10.52
C ASP A 136 21.48 17.55 9.89
N ILE A 137 20.35 17.80 10.56
CA ILE A 137 19.01 17.62 9.99
C ILE A 137 18.91 18.49 8.75
N GLY A 138 18.39 17.89 7.69
CA GLY A 138 18.31 18.49 6.39
C GLY A 138 19.55 18.28 5.52
N ASP A 139 20.63 17.72 6.04
CA ASP A 139 21.81 17.42 5.22
C ASP A 139 21.53 16.28 4.23
N LEU A 140 22.17 16.37 3.05
CA LEU A 140 22.19 15.33 2.02
C LEU A 140 23.39 14.38 2.22
N GLY A 141 24.41 14.81 2.98
CA GLY A 141 25.77 14.26 3.02
C GLY A 141 25.94 12.75 2.83
N THR A 142 25.53 11.94 3.81
CA THR A 142 25.66 10.47 3.75
C THR A 142 24.40 9.77 3.24
N CYS A 143 23.35 10.54 2.96
CA CYS A 143 22.10 9.98 2.48
C CYS A 143 22.25 9.58 1.00
N SER A 144 21.53 8.54 0.61
CA SER A 144 21.51 8.10 -0.78
C SER A 144 20.74 9.09 -1.66
N GLU A 145 20.74 8.88 -2.98
CA GLU A 145 20.08 9.79 -3.92
C GLU A 145 18.59 9.98 -3.58
N ASN A 146 18.11 11.23 -3.70
CA ASN A 146 16.76 11.67 -3.34
C ASN A 146 16.39 11.44 -1.86
N MET A 147 17.37 11.31 -0.98
CA MET A 147 17.16 11.22 0.46
C MET A 147 17.78 12.40 1.19
N ARG A 148 17.25 12.70 2.37
CA ARG A 148 17.69 13.76 3.27
C ARG A 148 17.67 13.23 4.71
N PHE A 149 18.53 13.75 5.56
CA PHE A 149 18.60 13.33 6.96
C PHE A 149 17.53 14.03 7.80
N PHE A 150 16.77 13.26 8.57
CA PHE A 150 15.70 13.76 9.45
C PHE A 150 15.88 13.27 10.89
N ALA A 151 15.36 14.02 11.86
CA ALA A 151 15.28 13.52 13.24
C ALA A 151 14.26 12.38 13.33
N ASN A 152 14.60 11.35 14.11
CA ASN A 152 13.71 10.24 14.37
C ASN A 152 12.62 10.66 15.38
N PRO A 153 11.32 10.52 15.06
CA PRO A 153 10.24 10.90 15.97
C PRO A 153 10.16 10.05 17.23
N ASP A 154 10.66 8.81 17.21
CA ASP A 154 10.65 7.93 18.39
C ASP A 154 11.80 8.25 19.36
N ASN A 155 12.85 8.90 18.87
CA ASN A 155 14.01 9.29 19.66
C ASN A 155 14.71 10.49 19.02
N GLU A 156 14.43 11.67 19.57
CA GLU A 156 14.96 12.93 19.07
C GLU A 156 16.49 13.05 19.15
N THR A 157 17.23 12.15 19.80
CA THR A 157 18.71 12.16 19.77
C THR A 157 19.28 11.47 18.52
N LEU A 158 18.44 10.68 17.85
CA LEU A 158 18.77 9.90 16.68
C LEU A 158 18.17 10.53 15.43
N GLY A 159 18.79 10.27 14.29
CA GLY A 159 18.26 10.63 12.99
C GLY A 159 18.49 9.52 11.97
N GLN A 160 17.81 9.63 10.84
CA GLN A 160 17.97 8.69 9.74
C GLN A 160 17.66 9.37 8.42
N CYS A 161 18.23 8.84 7.34
CA CYS A 161 17.90 9.27 6.00
C CYS A 161 16.51 8.77 5.59
N ASP A 162 15.71 9.64 4.98
CA ASP A 162 14.46 9.30 4.30
C ASP A 162 14.26 10.13 3.04
N CYS A 163 13.21 9.87 2.26
CA CYS A 163 12.94 10.54 1.01
C CYS A 163 12.76 12.07 1.16
N ASP A 164 13.36 12.82 0.21
CA ASP A 164 13.32 14.28 0.18
C ASP A 164 12.03 14.83 -0.45
N TYR A 165 10.92 14.80 0.29
CA TYR A 165 9.61 15.31 -0.16
C TYR A 165 9.51 16.84 -0.25
N HIS A 166 10.59 17.58 0.00
CA HIS A 166 10.62 19.02 -0.20
C HIS A 166 10.46 19.44 -1.68
N GLN A 167 10.67 18.49 -2.60
CA GLN A 167 10.55 18.70 -4.04
C GLN A 167 9.10 18.47 -4.48
N CYS A 168 8.25 19.49 -4.39
CA CYS A 168 6.80 19.39 -4.59
C CYS A 168 6.33 18.98 -6.02
N SER A 169 7.22 18.61 -6.93
CA SER A 169 6.86 18.27 -8.31
C SER A 169 6.36 16.84 -8.46
N ARG A 170 6.98 15.89 -7.76
CA ARG A 170 6.81 14.46 -8.00
C ARG A 170 7.05 13.68 -6.71
N PRO A 171 6.15 12.78 -6.29
CA PRO A 171 6.38 11.95 -5.12
C PRO A 171 7.64 11.08 -5.29
N LEU A 172 8.31 10.85 -4.17
CA LEU A 172 9.38 9.86 -4.07
C LEU A 172 8.83 8.56 -3.49
N ILE A 173 9.51 7.46 -3.74
CA ILE A 173 9.17 6.15 -3.23
C ILE A 173 10.44 5.48 -2.75
N TYR A 174 10.51 5.14 -1.46
CA TYR A 174 11.60 4.40 -0.89
C TYR A 174 11.64 2.96 -1.44
N SER A 175 12.84 2.45 -1.70
CA SER A 175 13.05 1.06 -2.08
C SER A 175 13.98 0.39 -1.08
N GLU A 176 13.42 -0.57 -0.34
CA GLU A 176 14.16 -1.35 0.66
C GLU A 176 15.36 -2.10 0.05
N LYS A 177 15.21 -2.58 -1.19
CA LYS A 177 16.26 -3.33 -1.92
C LYS A 177 17.50 -2.48 -2.19
N TYR A 178 17.32 -1.21 -2.50
CA TYR A 178 18.40 -0.30 -2.89
C TYR A 178 18.76 0.71 -1.81
N LYS A 179 17.99 0.76 -0.71
CA LYS A 179 18.16 1.71 0.40
C LYS A 179 18.18 3.17 -0.05
N GLN A 180 17.39 3.50 -1.08
CA GLN A 180 17.28 4.84 -1.64
C GLN A 180 15.87 5.17 -2.13
N CYS A 181 15.63 6.43 -2.47
CA CYS A 181 14.35 6.91 -2.96
C CYS A 181 14.36 7.14 -4.47
N PHE A 182 13.26 6.76 -5.12
CA PHE A 182 13.08 6.88 -6.56
C PHE A 182 11.83 7.68 -6.86
N TRP A 183 11.83 8.40 -7.97
CA TRP A 183 10.67 9.15 -8.42
C TRP A 183 9.50 8.24 -8.81
N ALA A 184 8.29 8.51 -8.32
CA ALA A 184 7.07 7.80 -8.71
C ALA A 184 6.78 7.96 -10.22
N TRP A 185 6.24 6.93 -10.90
CA TRP A 185 6.05 6.88 -12.36
C TRP A 185 7.35 7.01 -13.18
N SER A 186 8.49 6.72 -12.58
CA SER A 186 9.76 6.55 -13.29
C SER A 186 10.11 5.07 -13.34
N GLN A 187 11.12 4.67 -14.10
CA GLN A 187 11.61 3.29 -14.06
C GLN A 187 12.01 2.90 -12.63
N GLY A 188 12.72 3.79 -11.92
CA GLY A 188 13.16 3.56 -10.55
C GLY A 188 13.91 2.23 -10.39
N PRO A 189 13.53 1.37 -9.42
CA PRO A 189 14.11 0.06 -9.21
C PRO A 189 13.55 -1.06 -10.12
N CYS A 190 12.59 -0.76 -11.00
CA CYS A 190 11.86 -1.74 -11.81
C CYS A 190 12.60 -2.14 -13.09
N GLU A 191 12.11 -3.17 -13.78
CA GLU A 191 12.70 -3.62 -15.03
C GLU A 191 12.48 -2.61 -16.17
N GLN A 192 13.14 -2.86 -17.30
CA GLN A 192 12.99 -1.99 -18.46
C GLN A 192 11.54 -2.02 -18.96
N LYS A 193 10.96 -0.84 -19.23
CA LYS A 193 9.55 -0.62 -19.60
C LYS A 193 8.54 -0.82 -18.45
N GLU A 194 9.00 -0.87 -17.21
CA GLU A 194 8.14 -0.79 -16.04
C GLU A 194 8.27 0.58 -15.36
N TRP A 195 7.27 0.92 -14.56
CA TRP A 195 7.26 2.08 -13.69
C TRP A 195 7.12 1.67 -12.23
N TYR A 196 7.79 2.42 -11.37
CA TYR A 196 7.64 2.34 -9.92
C TYR A 196 6.53 3.28 -9.47
N VAL A 197 5.42 2.71 -9.00
CA VAL A 197 4.17 3.44 -8.72
C VAL A 197 3.59 3.03 -7.37
N PHE A 198 2.61 3.81 -6.89
CA PHE A 198 1.78 3.45 -5.75
C PHE A 198 0.57 2.65 -6.22
N ASP A 199 0.25 1.56 -5.52
CA ASP A 199 -1.05 0.90 -5.65
C ASP A 199 -2.16 1.67 -4.91
N GLU A 200 -3.37 1.11 -4.89
CA GLU A 200 -4.54 1.70 -4.20
C GLU A 200 -4.36 1.82 -2.68
N ASN A 201 -3.42 1.07 -2.09
CA ASN A 201 -3.09 1.07 -0.66
C ASN A 201 -1.79 1.84 -0.36
N TYR A 202 -1.27 2.59 -1.33
CA TYR A 202 0.01 3.29 -1.26
C TYR A 202 1.23 2.38 -1.06
N ILE A 203 1.10 1.11 -1.42
CA ILE A 203 2.21 0.15 -1.44
C ILE A 203 2.95 0.31 -2.77
N PRO A 204 4.28 0.38 -2.76
CA PRO A 204 5.06 0.57 -3.96
C PRO A 204 5.17 -0.72 -4.76
N ILE A 205 4.86 -0.64 -6.05
CA ILE A 205 4.86 -1.77 -6.98
C ILE A 205 5.52 -1.38 -8.31
N CYS A 206 6.00 -2.40 -9.02
CA CYS A 206 6.43 -2.26 -10.42
C CYS A 206 5.26 -2.64 -11.33
N GLU A 207 4.89 -1.75 -12.23
CA GLU A 207 3.83 -1.97 -13.21
C GLU A 207 4.32 -1.72 -14.64
N PRO A 208 3.82 -2.45 -15.65
CA PRO A 208 4.13 -2.16 -17.04
C PRO A 208 3.80 -0.71 -17.40
N ASN A 209 4.76 0.04 -17.96
CA ASN A 209 4.59 1.43 -18.36
C ASN A 209 3.54 1.53 -19.49
N PRO A 210 2.34 2.08 -19.23
CA PRO A 210 1.29 2.18 -20.23
C PRO A 210 1.38 3.48 -21.05
N CYS A 211 2.30 4.39 -20.68
CA CYS A 211 2.37 5.73 -21.21
C CYS A 211 3.59 5.94 -22.13
N PRO A 212 3.55 6.96 -23.00
CA PRO A 212 4.69 7.31 -23.85
C PRO A 212 5.96 7.51 -23.01
N GLU A 213 7.09 7.00 -23.50
CA GLU A 213 8.38 7.20 -22.83
C GLU A 213 8.66 8.70 -22.65
N THR A 214 8.79 9.13 -21.40
CA THR A 214 9.25 10.48 -21.07
C THR A 214 10.74 10.59 -21.35
N ILE A 215 11.09 11.42 -22.33
CA ILE A 215 12.46 11.55 -22.83
C ILE A 215 13.39 12.34 -21.85
N ALA A 216 12.90 12.88 -20.74
CA ALA A 216 13.72 13.73 -19.87
C ALA A 216 13.66 13.37 -18.37
N LEU A 217 14.79 12.88 -17.85
CA LEU A 217 15.03 12.52 -16.44
C LEU A 217 14.94 13.71 -15.46
N ASN A 218 15.06 14.95 -15.95
CA ASN A 218 15.15 16.16 -15.11
C ASN A 218 14.05 17.19 -15.37
N THR A 219 12.99 16.84 -16.11
CA THR A 219 11.86 17.75 -16.28
C THR A 219 10.80 17.49 -15.23
N PRO A 220 10.17 18.52 -14.65
CA PRO A 220 9.03 18.36 -13.75
C PRO A 220 7.81 17.73 -14.46
N SER A 221 7.85 17.63 -15.78
CA SER A 221 6.85 16.91 -16.55
C SER A 221 7.10 15.41 -16.56
N TYR A 222 6.27 14.69 -15.82
CA TYR A 222 6.07 13.24 -15.94
C TYR A 222 4.65 12.95 -16.43
N TYR A 223 4.43 11.72 -16.84
CA TYR A 223 3.09 11.20 -17.13
C TYR A 223 2.73 10.18 -16.07
N PHE A 224 1.44 9.95 -15.90
CA PHE A 224 0.94 8.85 -15.13
C PHE A 224 -0.38 8.35 -15.73
N LYS A 225 -0.78 7.15 -15.35
CA LYS A 225 -2.04 6.54 -15.76
C LYS A 225 -3.13 6.93 -14.75
N SER A 226 -4.20 7.55 -15.24
CA SER A 226 -5.37 7.86 -14.43
C SER A 226 -6.08 6.58 -14.01
N PRO A 227 -6.41 6.40 -12.72
CA PRO A 227 -7.16 5.24 -12.26
C PRO A 227 -8.63 5.28 -12.73
N GLU A 228 -9.18 6.44 -13.08
CA GLU A 228 -10.59 6.59 -13.44
C GLU A 228 -10.92 6.07 -14.85
N ASP A 229 -10.04 6.33 -15.82
CA ASP A 229 -10.26 6.03 -17.25
C ASP A 229 -9.11 5.27 -17.91
N GLY A 230 -8.03 5.01 -17.16
CA GLY A 230 -6.85 4.30 -17.66
C GLY A 230 -6.01 5.08 -18.67
N GLN A 231 -6.31 6.36 -18.92
CA GLN A 231 -5.56 7.18 -19.87
C GLN A 231 -4.32 7.81 -19.25
N CYS A 232 -3.34 8.12 -20.11
CA CYS A 232 -2.10 8.75 -19.70
C CYS A 232 -2.21 10.27 -19.73
N TYR A 233 -1.92 10.90 -18.59
CA TYR A 233 -1.97 12.35 -18.46
C TYR A 233 -0.63 12.90 -18.00
N LYS A 234 -0.29 14.07 -18.55
CA LYS A 234 0.87 14.83 -18.11
C LYS A 234 0.57 15.49 -16.76
N ALA A 235 1.51 15.43 -15.82
CA ALA A 235 1.42 16.15 -14.55
C ALA A 235 1.18 17.66 -14.78
N ALA A 236 0.43 18.29 -13.90
CA ALA A 236 -0.01 19.70 -13.99
C ALA A 236 -0.86 20.04 -15.23
N SER A 237 -1.29 19.06 -16.03
CA SER A 237 -2.18 19.28 -17.15
C SER A 237 -3.65 19.38 -16.72
N LYS A 238 -4.53 19.70 -17.67
CA LYS A 238 -5.98 19.64 -17.47
C LYS A 238 -6.47 18.21 -17.21
N GLY A 239 -5.80 17.22 -17.81
CA GLY A 239 -6.09 15.80 -17.59
C GLY A 239 -7.57 15.43 -17.70
N PRO A 240 -8.07 14.57 -16.80
CA PRO A 240 -9.49 14.22 -16.71
C PRO A 240 -10.32 15.26 -15.94
N CYS A 241 -9.72 16.36 -15.49
CA CYS A 241 -10.37 17.29 -14.57
C CYS A 241 -11.54 18.03 -15.22
N LYS A 242 -12.68 18.08 -14.54
CA LYS A 242 -13.91 18.68 -15.08
C LYS A 242 -13.91 20.20 -14.95
N LYS A 243 -13.52 20.76 -13.79
CA LYS A 243 -13.64 22.21 -13.57
C LYS A 243 -12.54 22.99 -14.28
N LYS A 244 -12.87 24.14 -14.87
CA LYS A 244 -11.95 24.95 -15.72
C LYS A 244 -10.59 25.25 -15.06
N ASN A 245 -10.61 25.48 -13.75
CA ASN A 245 -9.43 25.86 -12.96
C ASN A 245 -8.75 24.67 -12.28
N GLU A 246 -9.28 23.44 -12.42
CA GLU A 246 -8.60 22.26 -11.91
C GLU A 246 -7.50 21.81 -12.86
N ARG A 247 -6.44 21.30 -12.25
CA ARG A 247 -5.31 20.65 -12.88
C ARG A 247 -4.94 19.43 -12.06
N LEU A 248 -4.19 18.55 -12.69
CA LEU A 248 -3.91 17.24 -12.17
C LEU A 248 -2.58 17.24 -11.41
N PHE A 249 -2.63 17.10 -10.09
CA PHE A 249 -1.47 17.22 -9.19
C PHE A 249 -1.48 16.13 -8.12
N SER A 250 -0.29 15.65 -7.76
CA SER A 250 -0.02 14.93 -6.52
C SER A 250 0.30 15.91 -5.39
N VAL A 251 0.02 15.53 -4.14
CA VAL A 251 0.46 16.26 -2.95
C VAL A 251 1.21 15.31 -2.01
N PRO A 252 2.02 15.80 -1.07
CA PRO A 252 2.84 14.92 -0.22
C PRO A 252 2.05 13.85 0.56
N ASP A 253 0.88 14.20 1.11
CA ASP A 253 0.05 13.29 1.93
C ASP A 253 -0.87 12.37 1.09
N ASP A 254 -1.12 12.74 -0.16
CA ASP A 254 -1.90 11.96 -1.13
C ASP A 254 -1.13 11.94 -2.45
N PRO A 255 -0.15 11.01 -2.57
CA PRO A 255 0.75 10.99 -3.71
C PRO A 255 0.00 10.64 -5.00
N ILE A 256 -1.18 10.00 -4.92
CA ILE A 256 -2.00 9.68 -6.08
C ILE A 256 -2.48 11.00 -6.71
N PRO A 257 -2.19 11.26 -7.99
CA PRO A 257 -2.56 12.52 -8.61
C PRO A 257 -4.07 12.68 -8.72
N ARG A 258 -4.58 13.83 -8.26
CA ARG A 258 -6.00 14.18 -8.31
C ARG A 258 -6.21 15.57 -8.91
N CYS A 259 -7.44 15.84 -9.32
CA CYS A 259 -7.84 17.14 -9.82
C CYS A 259 -7.96 18.15 -8.68
N ARG A 260 -7.12 19.19 -8.71
CA ARG A 260 -7.00 20.22 -7.67
C ARG A 260 -6.94 21.60 -8.31
N THR A 261 -7.43 22.62 -7.62
CA THR A 261 -7.43 24.02 -8.10
C THR A 261 -6.11 24.75 -7.90
N GLN A 262 -5.30 24.30 -6.95
CA GLN A 262 -3.98 24.86 -6.63
C GLN A 262 -2.97 23.72 -6.47
N SER A 263 -1.74 23.96 -6.90
CA SER A 263 -0.59 23.15 -6.49
C SER A 263 -0.10 23.68 -5.15
N LEU A 264 -0.11 22.85 -4.10
CA LEU A 264 0.49 23.17 -2.78
C LEU A 264 2.04 23.17 -2.84
N CYS A 265 2.61 23.58 -3.97
CA CYS A 265 4.06 23.66 -4.19
C CYS A 265 4.61 24.98 -3.64
N THR A 266 4.47 25.22 -2.34
CA THR A 266 5.34 26.18 -1.67
C THR A 266 6.55 25.41 -1.14
N ALA A 267 7.75 25.96 -1.33
CA ALA A 267 8.95 25.40 -0.72
C ALA A 267 8.76 25.43 0.81
N GLN A 268 8.37 24.30 1.40
CA GLN A 268 8.20 24.17 2.86
C GLN A 268 9.56 24.04 3.51
N SER A 269 9.92 24.85 4.50
CA SER A 269 11.15 24.60 5.29
C SER A 269 11.25 23.12 5.66
N VAL A 270 12.42 22.48 5.46
CA VAL A 270 12.62 21.07 5.80
C VAL A 270 12.19 20.86 7.25
N PRO A 271 11.17 20.02 7.52
CA PRO A 271 10.72 19.81 8.88
C PRO A 271 11.84 19.12 9.67
N ALA A 272 12.03 19.53 10.92
CA ALA A 272 13.03 18.91 11.79
C ALA A 272 12.71 17.42 12.03
N LEU A 273 11.42 17.12 12.20
CA LEU A 273 10.89 15.78 12.41
C LEU A 273 10.46 15.12 11.10
N GLN A 274 10.83 13.86 10.95
CA GLN A 274 10.43 13.02 9.84
C GLN A 274 8.91 12.80 9.84
N ARG A 275 8.23 13.17 8.76
CA ARG A 275 6.79 12.92 8.58
C ARG A 275 6.52 11.50 8.10
N CYS A 276 5.32 11.00 8.38
CA CYS A 276 4.84 9.70 7.95
C CYS A 276 4.05 9.79 6.63
N LEU A 277 4.75 10.07 5.53
CA LEU A 277 4.15 10.19 4.20
C LEU A 277 4.12 8.84 3.47
N PRO A 278 3.10 8.56 2.65
CA PRO A 278 3.11 7.37 1.83
C PRO A 278 4.29 7.37 0.85
N GLY A 279 5.08 6.29 0.87
CA GLY A 279 6.32 6.16 0.11
C GLY A 279 7.60 6.41 0.91
N ASN A 280 7.51 6.99 2.12
CA ASN A 280 8.65 7.10 3.04
C ASN A 280 9.09 5.72 3.56
N ARG A 281 10.36 5.63 3.95
CA ARG A 281 10.93 4.43 4.57
C ARG A 281 10.12 3.99 5.80
N ARG A 282 9.82 4.91 6.72
CA ARG A 282 9.06 4.60 7.95
C ARG A 282 7.65 4.09 7.66
N PHE A 283 7.01 4.64 6.63
CA PHE A 283 5.68 4.20 6.20
C PHE A 283 5.72 2.74 5.75
N LEU A 284 6.70 2.38 4.91
CA LEU A 284 6.88 1.01 4.42
C LEU A 284 7.33 0.02 5.49
N GLU A 285 8.09 0.48 6.48
CA GLU A 285 8.51 -0.33 7.63
C GLU A 285 7.38 -0.53 8.67
N GLY A 286 6.23 0.14 8.50
CA GLY A 286 5.11 0.08 9.45
C GLY A 286 5.42 0.77 10.79
N LEU A 287 6.35 1.73 10.79
CA LEU A 287 6.76 2.52 11.96
C LEU A 287 5.96 3.83 12.11
N CYS A 288 4.95 4.02 11.27
CA CYS A 288 4.03 5.13 11.35
C CYS A 288 2.82 4.75 12.20
N THR A 289 2.61 5.46 13.31
CA THR A 289 1.40 5.31 14.12
C THR A 289 0.22 5.98 13.41
N GLU A 290 -0.98 5.40 13.52
CA GLU A 290 -2.19 5.94 12.87
C GLU A 290 -2.49 7.39 13.30
N GLU A 291 -2.14 7.75 14.53
CA GLU A 291 -2.31 9.10 15.08
C GLU A 291 -1.55 10.17 14.30
N ALA A 292 -0.41 9.81 13.68
CA ALA A 292 0.40 10.72 12.89
C ALA A 292 -0.19 10.99 11.49
N ILE A 293 -1.13 10.16 11.02
CA ILE A 293 -1.74 10.30 9.68
C ILE A 293 -2.94 11.25 9.73
N THR A 294 -3.67 11.28 10.84
CA THR A 294 -4.94 12.04 10.93
C THR A 294 -4.79 13.52 11.29
N SER A 295 -3.61 13.97 11.72
CA SER A 295 -3.44 15.35 12.23
C SER A 295 -3.34 16.43 11.14
N SER A 296 -3.28 16.09 9.85
CA SER A 296 -3.12 17.07 8.76
C SER A 296 -4.42 17.69 8.25
N ASP A 297 -5.57 17.08 8.51
CA ASP A 297 -6.79 17.36 7.72
C ASP A 297 -7.82 18.27 8.44
N THR A 298 -7.64 18.62 9.71
CA THR A 298 -8.68 19.30 10.50
C THR A 298 -8.68 20.84 10.50
N GLU A 299 -7.77 21.53 9.81
CA GLU A 299 -7.66 23.01 9.93
C GLU A 299 -8.04 23.84 8.69
N ALA A 300 -8.62 23.26 7.63
CA ALA A 300 -8.75 23.96 6.34
C ALA A 300 -10.18 24.30 5.84
N GLU A 301 -11.26 24.12 6.63
CA GLU A 301 -12.64 24.36 6.14
C GLU A 301 -13.38 25.59 6.69
N ASP A 302 -12.77 26.46 7.50
CA ASP A 302 -13.41 27.70 7.96
C ASP A 302 -12.69 28.96 7.43
N ASN A 303 -12.92 29.33 6.17
CA ASN A 303 -12.82 30.73 5.65
C ASN A 303 -13.42 30.90 4.24
#